data_AF-A0A7W1U843-F1
#
_entry.id   AF-A0A7W1U843-F1
#
_cell.length_a   1.000
_cell.length_b   1.000
_cell.length_c   1.000
_cell.angle_alpha   90.00
_cell.angle_beta   90.00
_cell.angle_gamma   90.00
#
_symmetry.space_group_name_H-M   'P 1'
#
loop_
_entity.id
_entity.type
_entity.pdbx_description
1 polymer ?
#
loop_
_entity_poly.entity_id
_entity_poly.type
_entity_poly.pdbx_seq_one_letter_code
_entity_poly.pdbx_strand_id
1 'polypeptide(L)'
;MISEFRPARRRGLSLGLYFTLVAALSFFSLTKEAQAITGPHTVVLDAGHGGFDRGGIPGQRVAEKPMTLDVAQRVARKLRAGGYHVVMTRDSDVFVPLSVRVAIANGLRDAEFVSIHFNSATRAGANGIETYYYRSDSARLAANIHRQVVGGTGTENRGIRRRGFYVLRRTSIPSVLVECGFLTNPYESSLALQSSYRERLADRITSGIIGQSPPYNRPVVAGLTHVASPIGGGYNDFVSPAPERPSFSHHARSSGRSGRHHSTSSSKKKKSGKSKKKKKSDDN
;
A
#
# COMPACT_ATOMS: atom_id res chain seq x y z
N MET A 1 54.96 -35.93 84.38
CA MET A 1 55.38 -36.36 83.04
C MET A 1 54.14 -36.82 82.27
N ILE A 2 53.76 -36.06 81.24
CA ILE A 2 53.37 -36.53 79.89
C ILE A 2 52.34 -37.69 79.87
N SER A 3 51.05 -37.36 79.73
CA SER A 3 50.27 -37.44 78.46
C SER A 3 49.89 -38.88 78.08
N GLU A 4 48.59 -39.16 77.95
CA GLU A 4 47.97 -39.38 76.63
C GLU A 4 46.49 -39.73 76.75
N PHE A 5 45.68 -38.89 76.12
CA PHE A 5 44.24 -39.00 75.99
C PHE A 5 43.94 -39.91 74.78
N ARG A 6 43.23 -41.01 74.99
CA ARG A 6 42.73 -41.87 73.91
C ARG A 6 41.42 -41.30 73.34
N PRO A 7 41.21 -41.30 72.01
CA PRO A 7 40.02 -40.70 71.41
C PRO A 7 38.81 -41.65 71.47
N ALA A 8 37.64 -41.07 71.76
CA ALA A 8 36.36 -41.74 71.65
C ALA A 8 35.80 -41.68 70.21
N ARG A 9 35.06 -42.73 69.85
CA ARG A 9 34.49 -43.03 68.54
C ARG A 9 33.24 -42.19 68.19
N ARG A 10 33.15 -41.87 66.89
CA ARG A 10 31.94 -41.79 66.02
C ARG A 10 30.92 -40.66 66.31
N ARG A 11 30.55 -39.90 65.28
CA ARG A 11 29.44 -40.15 64.34
C ARG A 11 29.44 -39.07 63.26
N GLY A 12 29.18 -39.48 62.02
CA GLY A 12 29.20 -38.61 60.85
C GLY A 12 28.12 -37.54 60.89
N LEU A 13 28.46 -36.37 60.35
CA LEU A 13 27.48 -35.40 59.86
C LEU A 13 27.61 -35.32 58.35
N SER A 14 26.47 -35.60 57.73
CA SER A 14 26.13 -35.58 56.32
C SER A 14 26.66 -34.37 55.56
N LEU A 15 27.43 -34.66 54.51
CA LEU A 15 27.76 -33.81 53.39
C LEU A 15 26.47 -33.57 52.57
N GLY A 16 25.72 -32.50 52.84
CA GLY A 16 24.45 -32.30 52.15
C GLY A 16 23.70 -31.04 52.51
N LEU A 17 24.34 -29.87 52.47
CA LEU A 17 23.62 -28.59 52.48
C LEU A 17 24.45 -27.41 51.95
N TYR A 18 25.00 -27.52 50.75
CA TYR A 18 25.62 -26.38 50.06
C TYR A 18 25.32 -26.38 48.55
N PHE A 19 24.12 -26.86 48.17
CA PHE A 19 23.66 -26.83 46.77
C PHE A 19 22.27 -26.20 46.60
N THR A 20 21.90 -25.29 47.49
CA THR A 20 20.61 -24.57 47.43
C THR A 20 20.77 -23.10 47.80
N LEU A 21 21.83 -22.43 47.33
CA LEU A 21 21.94 -20.97 47.46
C LEU A 21 22.47 -20.23 46.23
N VAL A 22 22.67 -20.91 45.09
CA VAL A 22 22.99 -20.27 43.80
C VAL A 22 21.80 -20.30 42.82
N ALA A 23 20.76 -21.09 43.10
CA ALA A 23 19.56 -21.17 42.25
C ALA A 23 18.54 -20.03 42.48
N ALA A 24 18.85 -19.03 43.31
CA ALA A 24 17.93 -17.91 43.61
C ALA A 24 18.27 -16.60 42.86
N LEU A 25 19.34 -16.55 42.06
CA LEU A 25 19.77 -15.34 41.34
C LEU A 25 19.78 -15.49 39.80
N SER A 26 19.19 -16.57 39.27
CA SER A 26 19.08 -16.78 37.81
C SER A 26 17.67 -16.54 37.25
N PHE A 27 16.71 -16.13 38.07
CA PHE A 27 15.44 -15.57 37.58
C PHE A 27 15.63 -14.07 37.32
N PHE A 28 16.61 -13.73 36.47
CA PHE A 28 16.59 -12.44 35.81
C PHE A 28 15.32 -12.44 34.97
N SER A 29 14.29 -11.78 35.50
CA SER A 29 13.02 -11.61 34.83
C SER A 29 13.31 -10.93 33.51
N LEU A 30 13.40 -11.74 32.45
CA LEU A 30 13.35 -11.26 31.08
C LEU A 30 11.89 -10.89 30.83
N THR A 31 11.40 -9.87 31.52
CA THR A 31 10.28 -9.09 31.05
C THR A 31 10.77 -8.43 29.78
N LYS A 32 10.59 -9.14 28.67
CA LYS A 32 10.48 -8.52 27.36
C LYS A 32 9.33 -7.53 27.55
N GLU A 33 9.64 -6.25 27.77
CA GLU A 33 8.63 -5.20 27.75
C GLU A 33 7.86 -5.42 26.46
N ALA A 34 6.64 -5.93 26.58
CA ALA A 34 5.72 -5.94 25.47
C ALA A 34 5.49 -4.46 25.21
N GLN A 35 6.22 -3.91 24.23
CA GLN A 35 5.93 -2.59 23.70
C GLN A 35 4.42 -2.58 23.49
N ALA A 36 3.71 -1.80 24.31
CA ALA A 36 2.30 -1.57 24.12
C ALA A 36 2.18 -1.12 22.66
N ILE A 37 1.52 -1.92 21.84
CA ILE A 37 1.30 -1.62 20.42
C ILE A 37 0.40 -0.39 20.41
N THR A 38 0.99 0.81 20.45
CA THR A 38 0.28 2.08 20.39
C THR A 38 0.05 2.42 18.93
N GLY A 39 -0.85 1.68 18.30
CA GLY A 39 -1.26 1.83 16.92
C GLY A 39 -2.64 1.20 16.70
N PRO A 40 -3.33 1.54 15.60
CA PRO A 40 -4.64 0.99 15.28
C PRO A 40 -4.58 -0.53 15.30
N HIS A 41 -5.38 -1.15 16.17
CA HIS A 41 -5.43 -2.59 16.32
C HIS A 41 -5.99 -3.29 15.08
N THR A 42 -6.62 -2.53 14.18
CA THR A 42 -7.26 -3.07 12.97
C THR A 42 -6.61 -2.56 11.70
N VAL A 43 -6.29 -3.48 10.79
CA VAL A 43 -5.85 -3.16 9.42
C VAL A 43 -6.82 -3.76 8.43
N VAL A 44 -7.29 -2.94 7.50
CA VAL A 44 -8.07 -3.34 6.34
C VAL A 44 -7.13 -3.51 5.16
N LEU A 45 -6.96 -4.75 4.71
CA LEU A 45 -6.17 -5.07 3.53
C LEU A 45 -7.08 -5.20 2.32
N ASP A 46 -6.80 -4.39 1.32
CA ASP A 46 -7.52 -4.41 0.06
C ASP A 46 -6.67 -5.04 -1.04
N ALA A 47 -7.00 -6.27 -1.42
CA ALA A 47 -6.39 -6.90 -2.58
C ALA A 47 -7.05 -6.35 -3.85
N GLY A 48 -6.34 -5.52 -4.62
CA GLY A 48 -6.85 -4.91 -5.84
C GLY A 48 -7.47 -5.91 -6.81
N HIS A 49 -8.51 -5.49 -7.57
CA HIS A 49 -9.18 -6.30 -8.59
C HIS A 49 -9.88 -7.56 -8.03
N GLY A 50 -10.06 -8.61 -8.83
CA GLY A 50 -10.65 -9.89 -8.43
C GLY A 50 -11.84 -10.32 -9.29
N GLY A 51 -12.10 -11.62 -9.36
CA GLY A 51 -13.19 -12.17 -10.17
C GLY A 51 -13.01 -11.85 -11.66
N PHE A 52 -14.01 -11.22 -12.27
CA PHE A 52 -13.94 -10.81 -13.68
C PHE A 52 -12.93 -9.68 -13.94
N ASP A 53 -12.58 -8.90 -12.92
CA ASP A 53 -11.59 -7.84 -13.04
C ASP A 53 -10.19 -8.44 -12.91
N ARG A 54 -9.52 -8.60 -14.05
CA ARG A 54 -8.15 -9.13 -14.15
C ARG A 54 -7.10 -8.18 -13.56
N GLY A 55 -7.39 -6.88 -13.56
CA GLY A 55 -6.41 -5.81 -13.41
C GLY A 55 -5.44 -5.66 -14.58
N GLY A 56 -4.68 -4.56 -14.54
CA GLY A 56 -3.78 -4.12 -15.60
C GLY A 56 -4.42 -3.67 -16.92
N ILE A 57 -3.63 -3.67 -17.99
CA ILE A 57 -4.02 -3.20 -19.34
C ILE A 57 -3.78 -4.26 -20.43
N PRO A 58 -4.32 -4.11 -21.66
CA PRO A 58 -3.98 -4.98 -22.79
C PRO A 58 -2.47 -5.06 -23.04
N GLY A 59 -1.98 -6.26 -23.40
CA GLY A 59 -0.54 -6.52 -23.61
C GLY A 59 0.24 -6.91 -22.36
N GLN A 60 -0.37 -6.84 -21.17
CA GLN A 60 0.23 -7.33 -19.93
C GLN A 60 0.28 -8.86 -19.88
N ARG A 61 1.44 -9.42 -19.51
CA ARG A 61 1.71 -10.87 -19.48
C ARG A 61 1.06 -11.60 -18.32
N VAL A 62 0.96 -10.96 -17.17
CA VAL A 62 0.52 -11.58 -15.90
C VAL A 62 -0.79 -10.93 -15.45
N ALA A 63 -1.78 -11.68 -14.98
CA ALA A 63 -2.95 -11.07 -14.36
C ALA A 63 -2.55 -10.42 -13.02
N GLU A 64 -3.08 -9.23 -12.72
CA GLU A 64 -2.74 -8.53 -11.48
C GLU A 64 -3.43 -9.16 -10.26
N LYS A 65 -4.72 -9.49 -10.40
CA LYS A 65 -5.57 -10.02 -9.32
C LYS A 65 -4.99 -11.19 -8.49
N PRO A 66 -4.27 -12.20 -9.06
CA PRO A 66 -3.67 -13.24 -8.24
C PRO A 66 -2.45 -12.73 -7.44
N MET A 67 -1.68 -11.78 -7.98
CA MET A 67 -0.49 -11.26 -7.32
C MET A 67 -0.88 -10.37 -6.14
N THR A 68 -1.88 -9.51 -6.32
CA THR A 68 -2.40 -8.66 -5.24
C THR A 68 -3.03 -9.49 -4.12
N LEU A 69 -3.76 -10.55 -4.47
CA LEU A 69 -4.34 -11.47 -3.48
C LEU A 69 -3.27 -12.18 -2.65
N ASP A 70 -2.27 -12.77 -3.31
CA ASP A 70 -1.22 -13.52 -2.62
C ASP A 70 -0.38 -12.61 -1.70
N VAL A 71 -0.02 -11.41 -2.14
CA VAL A 71 0.68 -10.42 -1.28
C VAL A 71 -0.20 -10.01 -0.10
N ALA A 72 -1.47 -9.66 -0.34
CA ALA A 72 -2.37 -9.25 0.73
C ALA A 72 -2.59 -10.36 1.77
N GLN A 73 -2.74 -11.62 1.34
CA GLN A 73 -2.86 -12.76 2.25
C GLN A 73 -1.59 -12.99 3.08
N ARG A 74 -0.39 -12.79 2.50
CA ARG A 74 0.87 -12.86 3.25
C ARG A 74 0.97 -11.75 4.30
N VAL A 75 0.64 -10.51 3.93
CA VAL A 75 0.58 -9.38 4.87
C VAL A 75 -0.42 -9.69 5.99
N ALA A 76 -1.60 -10.22 5.65
CA ALA A 76 -2.62 -10.60 6.62
C ALA A 76 -2.11 -11.62 7.64
N ARG A 77 -1.43 -12.68 7.18
CA ARG A 77 -0.85 -13.69 8.08
C ARG A 77 0.19 -13.08 9.03
N LYS A 78 1.06 -12.22 8.53
CA LYS A 78 2.13 -11.60 9.32
C LYS A 78 1.58 -10.61 10.36
N LEU A 79 0.64 -9.76 9.96
CA LEU A 79 -0.04 -8.84 10.87
C LEU A 79 -0.82 -9.59 11.95
N ARG A 80 -1.58 -10.63 11.59
CA ARG A 80 -2.30 -11.47 12.55
C ARG A 80 -1.35 -12.14 13.55
N ALA A 81 -0.22 -12.66 13.08
CA ALA A 81 0.81 -13.22 13.96
C ALA A 81 1.43 -12.16 14.91
N GLY A 82 1.42 -10.89 14.51
CA GLY A 82 1.81 -9.75 15.34
C GLY A 82 0.70 -9.21 16.25
N GLY A 83 -0.46 -9.86 16.34
CA GLY A 83 -1.58 -9.46 17.21
C GLY A 83 -2.53 -8.42 16.62
N TYR A 84 -2.41 -8.08 15.33
CA TYR A 84 -3.35 -7.18 14.67
C TYR A 84 -4.64 -7.90 14.29
N HIS A 85 -5.78 -7.24 14.47
CA HIS A 85 -7.02 -7.61 13.82
C HIS A 85 -6.94 -7.23 12.33
N VAL A 86 -7.17 -8.19 11.43
CA VAL A 86 -7.05 -7.94 9.98
C VAL A 86 -8.32 -8.30 9.26
N VAL A 87 -8.92 -7.30 8.63
CA VAL A 87 -10.07 -7.43 7.73
C VAL A 87 -9.55 -7.38 6.29
N MET A 88 -9.96 -8.32 5.45
CA MET A 88 -9.63 -8.28 4.02
C MET A 88 -10.86 -7.90 3.22
N THR A 89 -10.73 -7.03 2.20
CA THR A 89 -11.87 -6.74 1.31
C THR A 89 -12.26 -7.98 0.50
N ARG A 90 -11.28 -8.81 0.14
CA ARG A 90 -11.43 -10.18 -0.38
C ARG A 90 -10.27 -11.05 0.07
N ASP A 91 -10.55 -12.31 0.33
CA ASP A 91 -9.57 -13.35 0.67
C ASP A 91 -9.53 -14.50 -0.37
N SER A 92 -10.30 -14.35 -1.45
CA SER A 92 -10.40 -15.27 -2.58
C SER A 92 -10.51 -14.49 -3.90
N ASP A 93 -10.57 -15.19 -5.04
CA ASP A 93 -10.69 -14.57 -6.37
C ASP A 93 -12.14 -14.15 -6.69
N VAL A 94 -12.64 -13.18 -5.92
CA VAL A 94 -13.97 -12.59 -6.10
C VAL A 94 -13.86 -11.11 -6.44
N PHE A 95 -14.79 -10.62 -7.26
CA PHE A 95 -14.89 -9.19 -7.54
C PHE A 95 -15.59 -8.48 -6.39
N VAL A 96 -14.93 -7.46 -5.83
CA VAL A 96 -15.51 -6.56 -4.83
C VAL A 96 -15.61 -5.15 -5.43
N PRO A 97 -16.81 -4.56 -5.55
CA PRO A 97 -16.96 -3.20 -6.05
C PRO A 97 -16.19 -2.19 -5.19
N LEU A 98 -15.67 -1.12 -5.81
CA LEU A 98 -14.91 -0.09 -5.10
C LEU A 98 -15.71 0.56 -3.95
N SER A 99 -17.02 0.72 -4.11
CA SER A 99 -17.92 1.22 -3.05
C SER A 99 -17.98 0.28 -1.85
N VAL A 100 -17.99 -1.04 -2.08
CA VAL A 100 -18.01 -2.05 -1.02
C VAL A 100 -16.68 -2.07 -0.28
N ARG A 101 -15.55 -1.99 -0.98
CA ARG A 101 -14.21 -1.88 -0.36
C ARG A 101 -14.14 -0.70 0.61
N VAL A 102 -14.65 0.45 0.18
CA VAL A 102 -14.74 1.66 1.01
C VAL A 102 -15.72 1.48 2.17
N ALA A 103 -16.87 0.84 1.95
CA ALA A 103 -17.85 0.61 3.02
C ALA A 103 -17.28 -0.29 4.12
N ILE A 104 -16.52 -1.33 3.77
CA ILE A 104 -15.79 -2.18 4.73
C ILE A 104 -14.85 -1.33 5.58
N ALA A 105 -14.04 -0.48 4.94
CA ALA A 105 -13.08 0.38 5.63
C ALA A 105 -13.77 1.40 6.56
N ASN A 106 -14.81 2.07 6.06
CA ASN A 106 -15.52 3.12 6.80
C ASN A 106 -16.42 2.58 7.92
N GLY A 107 -16.73 1.28 7.90
CA GLY A 107 -17.45 0.61 8.99
C GLY A 107 -16.59 0.40 10.24
N LEU A 108 -15.28 0.63 10.16
CA LEU A 108 -14.33 0.42 11.23
C LEU A 108 -13.81 1.75 11.77
N ARG A 109 -13.64 1.82 13.08
CA ARG A 109 -12.96 2.92 13.78
C ARG A 109 -11.53 2.47 14.13
N ASP A 110 -10.65 3.44 14.34
CA ASP A 110 -9.27 3.18 14.78
C ASP A 110 -8.57 2.09 13.96
N ALA A 111 -8.71 2.20 12.64
CA ALA A 111 -8.19 1.26 11.66
C ALA A 111 -7.36 1.99 10.60
N GLU A 112 -6.53 1.24 9.88
CA GLU A 112 -5.82 1.71 8.68
C GLU A 112 -6.25 0.90 7.47
N PHE A 113 -6.33 1.53 6.30
CA PHE A 113 -6.64 0.88 5.03
C PHE A 113 -5.41 0.84 4.12
N VAL A 114 -5.04 -0.35 3.66
CA VAL A 114 -3.90 -0.55 2.75
C VAL A 114 -4.36 -1.36 1.54
N SER A 115 -4.39 -0.70 0.38
CA SER A 115 -4.69 -1.31 -0.91
C SER A 115 -3.40 -1.72 -1.63
N ILE A 116 -3.37 -2.95 -2.13
CA ILE A 116 -2.20 -3.58 -2.75
C ILE A 116 -2.51 -3.82 -4.22
N HIS A 117 -1.67 -3.24 -5.08
CA HIS A 117 -1.80 -3.24 -6.53
C HIS A 117 -0.44 -3.51 -7.19
N PHE A 118 -0.47 -3.78 -8.49
CA PHE A 118 0.70 -3.70 -9.35
C PHE A 118 0.36 -2.84 -10.56
N ASN A 119 1.26 -1.93 -10.88
CA ASN A 119 1.03 -0.90 -11.87
C ASN A 119 1.06 -1.45 -13.29
N SER A 120 0.69 -0.59 -14.24
CA SER A 120 0.73 -0.82 -15.66
C SER A 120 1.03 0.48 -16.39
N ALA A 121 1.79 0.41 -17.48
CA ALA A 121 2.02 1.55 -18.35
C ALA A 121 2.10 1.11 -19.82
N THR A 122 1.74 2.02 -20.73
CA THR A 122 1.90 1.80 -22.18
C THR A 122 3.36 1.60 -22.58
N ARG A 123 4.28 2.28 -21.88
CA ARG A 123 5.73 2.09 -22.05
C ARG A 123 6.18 0.86 -21.26
N ALA A 124 6.54 -0.22 -21.96
CA ALA A 124 6.98 -1.48 -21.36
C ALA A 124 8.21 -1.34 -20.44
N GLY A 125 9.04 -0.31 -20.64
CA GLY A 125 10.20 -0.04 -19.77
C GLY A 125 9.89 0.74 -18.49
N ALA A 126 8.62 1.04 -18.17
CA ALA A 126 8.28 1.60 -16.86
C ALA A 126 8.54 0.55 -15.77
N ASN A 127 9.15 0.94 -14.67
CA ASN A 127 9.44 0.07 -13.53
C ASN A 127 9.49 0.87 -12.23
N GLY A 128 9.37 0.17 -11.09
CA GLY A 128 9.53 0.72 -9.75
C GLY A 128 8.26 0.77 -8.91
N ILE A 129 8.43 1.22 -7.67
CA ILE A 129 7.39 1.27 -6.65
C ILE A 129 6.81 2.67 -6.56
N GLU A 130 5.48 2.76 -6.55
CA GLU A 130 4.75 3.98 -6.23
C GLU A 130 3.89 3.76 -4.99
N THR A 131 3.69 4.82 -4.21
CA THR A 131 2.75 4.76 -3.08
C THR A 131 1.87 5.99 -3.10
N TYR A 132 0.58 5.76 -2.90
CA TYR A 132 -0.45 6.76 -3.07
C TYR A 132 -1.24 6.95 -1.79
N TYR A 133 -1.62 8.20 -1.54
CA TYR A 133 -2.51 8.58 -0.45
C TYR A 133 -3.40 9.73 -0.89
N TYR A 134 -4.44 10.05 -0.11
CA TYR A 134 -5.30 11.20 -0.41
C TYR A 134 -5.47 12.16 0.76
N ARG A 135 -5.78 11.64 1.95
CA ARG A 135 -5.96 12.40 3.19
C ARG A 135 -4.61 12.69 3.83
N SER A 136 -4.43 13.88 4.42
CA SER A 136 -3.15 14.31 5.00
C SER A 136 -2.67 13.42 6.14
N ASP A 137 -3.60 12.90 6.95
CA ASP A 137 -3.33 11.96 8.04
C ASP A 137 -2.81 10.59 7.57
N SER A 138 -2.90 10.29 6.27
CA SER A 138 -2.36 9.06 5.67
C SER A 138 -0.89 9.17 5.24
N ALA A 139 -0.31 10.39 5.29
CA ALA A 139 1.05 10.63 4.79
C ALA A 139 2.12 9.84 5.56
N ARG A 140 1.99 9.72 6.88
CA ARG A 140 2.92 8.95 7.72
C ARG A 140 2.90 7.47 7.36
N LEU A 141 1.71 6.89 7.24
CA LEU A 141 1.53 5.49 6.85
C LEU A 141 2.12 5.23 5.45
N ALA A 142 1.85 6.12 4.49
CA ALA A 142 2.41 6.03 3.15
C ALA A 142 3.94 6.07 3.16
N ALA A 143 4.54 6.98 3.94
CA ALA A 143 5.99 7.09 4.07
C ALA A 143 6.63 5.86 4.70
N ASN A 144 6.02 5.30 5.74
CA ASN A 144 6.53 4.09 6.39
C ASN A 144 6.51 2.89 5.45
N ILE A 145 5.38 2.65 4.78
CA ILE A 145 5.25 1.56 3.80
C ILE A 145 6.22 1.74 2.64
N HIS A 146 6.25 2.93 2.03
CA HIS A 146 7.07 3.16 0.85
C HIS A 146 8.57 2.95 1.13
N ARG A 147 9.09 3.50 2.23
CA ARG A 147 10.51 3.35 2.61
C ARG A 147 10.90 1.89 2.82
N GLN A 148 10.05 1.11 3.49
CA GLN A 148 10.29 -0.31 3.71
C GLN A 148 10.28 -1.10 2.40
N VAL A 149 9.29 -0.85 1.53
CA VAL A 149 9.14 -1.58 0.27
C VAL A 149 10.33 -1.28 -0.65
N VAL A 150 10.62 0.00 -0.92
CA VAL A 150 11.73 0.40 -1.79
C VAL A 150 13.07 -0.13 -1.29
N GLY A 151 13.36 0.03 0.01
CA GLY A 151 14.61 -0.45 0.57
C GLY A 151 14.75 -1.98 0.44
N GLY A 152 13.65 -2.70 0.64
CA GLY A 152 13.68 -4.15 0.71
C GLY A 152 13.63 -4.89 -0.62
N THR A 153 13.10 -4.29 -1.68
CA THR A 153 12.90 -4.96 -2.98
C THR A 153 14.01 -4.69 -3.98
N GLY A 154 14.79 -3.62 -3.81
CA GLY A 154 15.82 -3.21 -4.77
C GLY A 154 15.26 -2.73 -6.12
N THR A 155 13.97 -2.39 -6.18
CA THR A 155 13.30 -1.82 -7.35
C THR A 155 13.40 -0.30 -7.35
N GLU A 156 13.19 0.32 -8.51
CA GLU A 156 13.23 1.77 -8.68
C GLU A 156 12.28 2.51 -7.72
N ASN A 157 12.74 3.62 -7.15
CA ASN A 157 11.93 4.47 -6.28
C ASN A 157 11.22 5.55 -7.10
N ARG A 158 9.89 5.47 -7.21
CA ARG A 158 9.08 6.45 -7.97
C ARG A 158 8.33 7.44 -7.08
N GLY A 159 8.55 7.34 -5.77
CA GLY A 159 8.09 8.26 -4.74
C GLY A 159 6.65 8.04 -4.28
N ILE A 160 6.24 8.95 -3.40
CA ILE A 160 4.92 8.99 -2.79
C ILE A 160 4.14 10.14 -3.40
N ARG A 161 2.88 9.90 -3.78
CA ARG A 161 2.06 10.89 -4.49
C ARG A 161 0.67 10.98 -3.89
N ARG A 162 0.18 12.22 -3.78
CA ARG A 162 -1.23 12.44 -3.47
C ARG A 162 -2.08 12.20 -4.72
N ARG A 163 -3.02 11.25 -4.68
CA ARG A 163 -3.94 10.92 -5.80
C ARG A 163 -5.34 10.62 -5.30
N GLY A 164 -6.33 11.07 -6.06
CA GLY A 164 -7.74 10.93 -5.72
C GLY A 164 -8.36 9.62 -6.19
N PHE A 165 -7.66 8.48 -6.07
CA PHE A 165 -8.26 7.17 -6.36
C PHE A 165 -9.49 6.93 -5.48
N TYR A 166 -10.51 6.27 -6.01
CA TYR A 166 -11.81 6.17 -5.33
C TYR A 166 -11.68 5.60 -3.90
N VAL A 167 -10.92 4.50 -3.75
CA VAL A 167 -10.68 3.84 -2.45
C VAL A 167 -9.86 4.68 -1.47
N LEU A 168 -9.14 5.70 -1.93
CA LEU A 168 -8.40 6.62 -1.05
C LEU A 168 -9.23 7.86 -0.73
N ARG A 169 -9.94 8.40 -1.73
CA ARG A 169 -10.72 9.63 -1.61
C ARG A 169 -12.00 9.45 -0.79
N ARG A 170 -12.58 8.24 -0.79
CA ARG A 170 -13.86 7.95 -0.14
C ARG A 170 -13.72 7.23 1.21
N THR A 171 -12.50 6.85 1.58
CA THR A 171 -12.21 6.20 2.87
C THR A 171 -11.99 7.25 3.96
N SER A 172 -12.64 7.08 5.12
CA SER A 172 -12.62 8.02 6.24
C SER A 172 -11.49 7.76 7.24
N ILE A 173 -10.90 6.57 7.21
CA ILE A 173 -9.70 6.20 7.98
C ILE A 173 -8.41 6.48 7.19
N PRO A 174 -7.22 6.50 7.80
CA PRO A 174 -5.96 6.59 7.05
C PRO A 174 -5.89 5.52 5.96
N SER A 175 -5.58 5.92 4.73
CA SER A 175 -5.66 5.05 3.55
C SER A 175 -4.48 5.24 2.60
N VAL A 176 -3.90 4.12 2.19
CA VAL A 176 -2.74 4.04 1.29
C VAL A 176 -3.00 3.02 0.19
N LEU A 177 -2.52 3.30 -1.02
CA LEU A 177 -2.44 2.34 -2.12
C LEU A 177 -0.98 2.16 -2.53
N VAL A 178 -0.53 0.92 -2.58
CA VAL A 178 0.85 0.55 -2.93
C VAL A 178 0.85 -0.10 -4.30
N GLU A 179 1.64 0.45 -5.22
CA GLU A 179 1.93 -0.16 -6.51
C GLU A 179 3.25 -0.92 -6.43
N CYS A 180 3.19 -2.25 -6.45
CA CYS A 180 4.30 -3.15 -6.18
C CYS A 180 5.20 -3.45 -7.40
N GLY A 181 5.21 -2.58 -8.41
CA GLY A 181 5.93 -2.76 -9.68
C GLY A 181 4.99 -2.80 -10.89
N PHE A 182 5.54 -2.71 -12.10
CA PHE A 182 4.80 -2.62 -13.36
C PHE A 182 4.68 -3.98 -14.05
N LEU A 183 3.49 -4.56 -14.15
CA LEU A 183 3.29 -5.86 -14.79
C LEU A 183 3.44 -5.84 -16.32
N THR A 184 3.47 -4.65 -16.92
CA THR A 184 3.84 -4.45 -18.32
C THR A 184 5.35 -4.54 -18.55
N ASN A 185 6.16 -4.46 -17.49
CA ASN A 185 7.60 -4.64 -17.55
C ASN A 185 7.96 -6.14 -17.51
N PRO A 186 8.71 -6.67 -18.50
CA PRO A 186 9.05 -8.09 -18.52
C PRO A 186 9.83 -8.55 -17.28
N TYR A 187 10.73 -7.72 -16.77
CA TYR A 187 11.51 -8.04 -15.57
C TYR A 187 10.63 -8.02 -14.31
N GLU A 188 9.86 -6.95 -14.08
CA GLU A 188 9.02 -6.88 -12.87
C GLU A 188 7.85 -7.85 -12.90
N SER A 189 7.28 -8.15 -14.08
CA SER A 189 6.28 -9.22 -14.20
C SER A 189 6.85 -10.61 -13.86
N SER A 190 8.12 -10.87 -14.19
CA SER A 190 8.81 -12.10 -13.80
C SER A 190 9.09 -12.14 -12.31
N LEU A 191 9.47 -11.01 -11.69
CA LEU A 191 9.59 -10.89 -10.24
C LEU A 191 8.26 -11.11 -9.55
N ALA A 192 7.17 -10.50 -10.02
CA ALA A 192 5.84 -10.63 -9.45
C ALA A 192 5.39 -12.11 -9.38
N LEU A 193 5.77 -12.94 -10.36
CA LEU A 193 5.50 -14.38 -10.37
C LEU A 193 6.31 -15.19 -9.35
N GLN A 194 7.42 -14.66 -8.83
CA GLN A 194 8.24 -15.34 -7.83
C GLN A 194 7.61 -15.23 -6.43
N SER A 195 7.37 -16.40 -5.81
CA SER A 195 6.86 -16.48 -4.43
C SER A 195 7.75 -15.72 -3.44
N SER A 196 9.08 -15.78 -3.62
CA SER A 196 10.05 -15.07 -2.78
C SER A 196 9.95 -13.55 -2.87
N TYR A 197 9.65 -13.01 -4.06
CA TYR A 197 9.44 -11.57 -4.22
C TYR A 197 8.15 -11.12 -3.54
N ARG A 198 7.06 -11.88 -3.69
CA ARG A 198 5.79 -11.58 -3.00
C ARG A 198 5.89 -11.72 -1.48
N GLU A 199 6.66 -12.69 -0.98
CA GLU A 199 6.97 -12.79 0.46
C GLU A 199 7.73 -11.56 0.96
N ARG A 200 8.74 -11.12 0.21
CA ARG A 200 9.51 -9.92 0.54
C ARG A 200 8.68 -8.65 0.49
N LEU A 201 7.80 -8.49 -0.50
CA LEU A 201 6.82 -7.40 -0.52
C LEU A 201 5.96 -7.42 0.74
N ALA A 202 5.44 -8.59 1.12
CA ALA A 202 4.61 -8.72 2.29
C ALA A 202 5.35 -8.41 3.60
N ASP A 203 6.62 -8.84 3.74
CA ASP A 203 7.48 -8.45 4.86
C ASP A 203 7.59 -6.93 4.97
N ARG A 204 7.92 -6.27 3.86
CA ARG A 204 8.15 -4.82 3.85
C ARG A 204 6.89 -4.00 4.05
N ILE A 205 5.77 -4.40 3.45
CA ILE A 205 4.47 -3.77 3.70
C ILE A 205 4.09 -3.92 5.17
N THR A 206 4.27 -5.12 5.75
CA THR A 206 4.02 -5.38 7.18
C THR A 206 4.88 -4.47 8.05
N SER A 207 6.20 -4.43 7.84
CA SER A 207 7.12 -3.55 8.56
C SER A 207 6.71 -2.07 8.48
N GLY A 208 6.22 -1.63 7.32
CA GLY A 208 5.74 -0.28 7.12
C GLY A 208 4.47 0.04 7.90
N ILE A 209 3.50 -0.88 7.90
CA ILE A 209 2.24 -0.75 8.65
C ILE A 209 2.53 -0.65 10.15
N ILE A 210 3.36 -1.54 10.69
CA ILE A 210 3.68 -1.56 12.13
C ILE A 210 4.69 -0.48 12.55
N GLY A 211 5.12 0.38 11.62
CA GLY A 211 6.03 1.50 11.90
C GLY A 211 7.46 1.10 12.26
N GLN A 212 7.94 -0.07 11.83
CA GLN A 212 9.33 -0.47 12.02
C GLN A 212 10.29 0.49 11.30
N SER A 213 11.43 0.77 11.92
CA SER A 213 12.53 1.48 11.26
C SER A 213 13.01 0.68 10.02
N PRO A 214 13.31 1.35 8.89
CA PRO A 214 13.83 0.66 7.72
C PRO A 214 15.18 0.01 8.06
N PRO A 215 15.46 -1.20 7.55
CA PRO A 215 16.72 -1.91 7.85
C PRO A 215 17.93 -1.30 7.11
N TYR A 216 17.78 -0.15 6.46
CA TYR A 216 18.84 0.50 5.68
C TYR A 216 19.16 1.87 6.27
N ASN A 217 20.44 2.07 6.61
CA ASN A 217 21.01 3.37 6.98
C ASN A 217 21.47 4.18 5.75
N ARG A 218 21.05 3.80 4.53
CA ARG A 218 21.37 4.55 3.31
C ARG A 218 20.34 5.67 3.15
N PRO A 219 20.76 6.94 3.04
CA PRO A 219 19.83 8.00 2.70
C PRO A 219 19.25 7.69 1.33
N VAL A 220 17.92 7.70 1.22
CA VAL A 220 17.22 7.46 -0.05
C VAL A 220 17.32 8.72 -0.88
N VAL A 221 18.51 8.99 -1.41
CA VAL A 221 18.77 10.11 -2.31
C VAL A 221 19.46 9.56 -3.55
N ALA A 222 18.69 9.46 -4.62
CA ALA A 222 19.21 9.56 -5.97
C ALA A 222 18.16 10.32 -6.79
N GLY A 223 18.28 11.65 -6.77
CA GLY A 223 17.55 12.55 -7.68
C GLY A 223 16.50 13.43 -7.02
N LEU A 224 16.93 14.52 -6.37
CA LEU A 224 16.44 15.89 -6.58
C LEU A 224 17.18 16.85 -5.62
N THR A 225 17.72 17.91 -6.21
CA THR A 225 18.46 19.00 -5.59
C THR A 225 17.61 19.83 -4.61
N HIS A 226 18.19 20.11 -3.43
CA HIS A 226 17.94 21.16 -2.42
C HIS A 226 16.73 22.10 -2.56
N VAL A 227 15.90 22.17 -1.50
CA VAL A 227 15.49 23.44 -0.83
C VAL A 227 15.30 23.20 0.69
N ALA A 228 15.71 24.19 1.50
CA ALA A 228 15.95 24.11 2.94
C ALA A 228 14.70 24.07 3.87
N SER A 229 14.91 23.43 5.03
CA SER A 229 14.06 23.36 6.25
C SER A 229 14.22 24.64 7.12
N PRO A 230 13.30 25.02 8.05
CA PRO A 230 12.96 24.21 9.25
C PRO A 230 11.51 24.30 9.76
N ILE A 231 10.88 23.16 10.09
CA ILE A 231 10.36 22.75 11.42
C ILE A 231 10.04 21.23 11.34
N GLY A 232 10.69 20.42 12.18
CA GLY A 232 10.16 19.13 12.65
C GLY A 232 10.24 17.90 11.73
N GLY A 233 11.45 17.39 11.48
CA GLY A 233 11.75 15.94 11.38
C GLY A 233 11.10 15.08 10.28
N GLY A 234 11.85 14.82 9.20
CA GLY A 234 12.03 13.45 8.65
C GLY A 234 10.97 12.83 7.72
N TYR A 235 10.13 13.62 7.03
CA TYR A 235 9.11 13.07 6.11
C TYR A 235 9.07 13.70 4.70
N ASN A 236 9.87 14.73 4.42
CA ASN A 236 9.67 15.56 3.22
C ASN A 236 10.39 15.06 1.95
N ASP A 237 11.31 14.10 2.06
CA ASP A 237 12.13 13.68 0.92
C ASP A 237 11.38 12.84 -0.13
N PHE A 238 10.13 12.43 0.15
CA PHE A 238 9.40 11.46 -0.67
C PHE A 238 8.09 11.99 -1.28
N VAL A 239 7.66 13.20 -0.92
CA VAL A 239 6.36 13.74 -1.33
C VAL A 239 6.55 14.65 -2.53
N SER A 240 6.14 14.21 -3.71
CA SER A 240 6.03 15.14 -4.85
C SER A 240 4.85 16.10 -4.63
N PRO A 241 5.03 17.43 -4.71
CA PRO A 241 3.91 18.36 -4.65
C PRO A 241 2.91 18.08 -5.78
N ALA A 242 1.62 18.28 -5.50
CA ALA A 242 0.59 18.20 -6.53
C ALA A 242 0.79 19.33 -7.56
N PRO A 243 0.50 19.12 -8.85
CA PRO A 243 0.48 20.24 -9.79
C PRO A 243 -0.58 21.25 -9.35
N GLU A 244 -0.17 22.50 -9.17
CA GLU A 244 -1.08 23.61 -8.90
C GLU A 244 -2.10 23.69 -10.04
N ARG A 245 -3.39 23.80 -9.69
CA ARG A 245 -4.41 24.10 -10.69
C ARG A 245 -4.26 25.57 -11.07
N PRO A 246 -4.22 25.94 -12.36
CA PRO A 246 -4.23 27.34 -12.74
C PRO A 246 -5.52 27.98 -12.23
N SER A 247 -5.37 29.05 -11.43
CA SER A 247 -6.47 29.91 -11.02
C SER A 247 -6.94 30.70 -12.24
N PHE A 248 -8.13 30.36 -12.75
CA PHE A 248 -8.81 31.25 -13.68
C PHE A 248 -9.39 32.42 -12.88
N SER A 249 -8.78 33.59 -13.01
CA SER A 249 -9.37 34.84 -12.55
C SER A 249 -10.54 35.20 -13.48
N HIS A 250 -11.73 35.30 -12.93
CA HIS A 250 -12.86 35.91 -13.61
C HIS A 250 -12.58 37.41 -13.77
N HIS A 251 -12.26 37.85 -14.99
CA HIS A 251 -12.42 39.24 -15.37
C HIS A 251 -13.79 39.44 -16.01
N ALA A 252 -14.70 39.95 -15.19
CA ALA A 252 -15.92 40.59 -15.67
C ALA A 252 -15.55 41.87 -16.43
N ARG A 253 -15.93 41.94 -17.71
CA ARG A 253 -16.07 43.21 -18.42
C ARG A 253 -17.43 43.22 -19.11
N SER A 254 -18.30 44.07 -18.58
CA SER A 254 -19.56 44.48 -19.19
C SER A 254 -19.35 45.62 -20.18
N SER A 255 -20.32 45.72 -21.10
CA SER A 255 -20.74 46.89 -21.90
C SER A 255 -20.14 47.06 -23.30
N GLY A 256 -21.04 47.19 -24.28
CA GLY A 256 -20.75 47.57 -25.67
C GLY A 256 -21.86 47.20 -26.65
N ARG A 257 -22.97 47.94 -26.63
CA ARG A 257 -24.16 47.79 -27.48
C ARG A 257 -23.96 48.50 -28.83
N SER A 258 -24.11 47.81 -29.97
CA SER A 258 -24.60 48.29 -31.28
C SER A 258 -24.60 47.08 -32.23
N GLY A 259 -25.41 46.87 -33.26
CA GLY A 259 -26.49 47.58 -33.94
C GLY A 259 -26.98 46.61 -35.03
N ARG A 260 -28.26 46.73 -35.41
CA ARG A 260 -28.97 45.90 -36.41
C ARG A 260 -28.23 45.78 -37.74
N HIS A 261 -28.41 44.67 -38.46
CA HIS A 261 -28.85 44.72 -39.88
C HIS A 261 -29.48 43.37 -40.32
N HIS A 262 -30.71 43.51 -40.84
CA HIS A 262 -31.46 42.51 -41.60
C HIS A 262 -30.92 42.45 -43.04
N SER A 263 -30.82 41.27 -43.63
CA SER A 263 -31.14 41.08 -45.04
C SER A 263 -31.53 39.63 -45.33
N THR A 264 -32.79 39.47 -45.67
CA THR A 264 -33.40 38.32 -46.33
C THR A 264 -32.86 38.12 -47.74
N SER A 265 -32.66 36.89 -48.20
CA SER A 265 -33.14 36.50 -49.54
C SER A 265 -33.35 34.99 -49.65
N SER A 266 -34.52 34.66 -50.18
CA SER A 266 -35.03 33.35 -50.55
C SER A 266 -34.96 33.18 -52.07
N SER A 267 -34.65 31.98 -52.57
CA SER A 267 -35.34 31.31 -53.72
C SER A 267 -34.54 30.06 -54.14
N LYS A 268 -35.08 28.85 -53.96
CA LYS A 268 -35.99 28.07 -54.84
C LYS A 268 -35.36 27.51 -56.13
N LYS A 269 -35.19 26.18 -56.19
CA LYS A 269 -35.86 25.20 -57.11
C LYS A 269 -35.10 23.85 -57.02
N LYS A 270 -35.69 22.77 -56.46
CA LYS A 270 -36.62 21.77 -57.06
C LYS A 270 -36.13 21.11 -58.36
N LYS A 271 -35.86 19.79 -58.29
CA LYS A 271 -36.51 18.66 -59.01
C LYS A 271 -35.61 17.40 -58.89
N SER A 272 -36.00 16.33 -58.19
CA SER A 272 -36.97 15.26 -58.51
C SER A 272 -36.40 14.12 -59.39
N GLY A 273 -36.50 12.88 -58.90
CA GLY A 273 -36.27 11.64 -59.67
C GLY A 273 -35.95 10.44 -58.75
N LYS A 274 -36.92 9.86 -58.02
CA LYS A 274 -37.80 8.73 -58.39
C LYS A 274 -37.14 7.34 -58.26
N SER A 275 -37.48 6.69 -57.13
CA SER A 275 -37.73 5.27 -56.87
C SER A 275 -37.41 4.22 -57.96
N LYS A 276 -36.72 3.15 -57.58
CA LYS A 276 -37.03 1.78 -58.02
C LYS A 276 -36.84 0.75 -56.89
N LYS A 277 -37.98 0.30 -56.40
CA LYS A 277 -38.22 -0.96 -55.69
C LYS A 277 -38.03 -2.10 -56.70
N LYS A 278 -37.28 -3.16 -56.38
CA LYS A 278 -37.43 -4.46 -57.03
C LYS A 278 -37.44 -5.56 -55.96
N LYS A 279 -38.53 -6.33 -55.98
CA LYS A 279 -38.86 -7.49 -55.17
C LYS A 279 -38.93 -8.67 -56.14
N LYS A 280 -38.35 -9.82 -55.76
CA LYS A 280 -38.64 -11.24 -56.14
C LYS A 280 -37.38 -12.06 -55.79
N SER A 281 -37.40 -12.97 -54.81
CA SER A 281 -37.97 -14.36 -54.85
C SER A 281 -37.07 -15.25 -55.75
N ASP A 282 -36.65 -16.47 -55.42
CA ASP A 282 -37.29 -17.61 -54.74
C ASP A 282 -36.25 -18.63 -54.20
N ASP A 283 -36.71 -19.45 -53.24
CA ASP A 283 -36.48 -20.89 -52.98
C ASP A 283 -35.08 -21.54 -53.15
N ASN A 284 -34.51 -22.02 -52.03
CA ASN A 284 -34.47 -23.44 -51.58
C ASN A 284 -33.46 -23.58 -50.44
#